data_AF-M0KPL0-F1
#
_entry.id   AF-M0KPL0-F1
#
_cell.length_a   1.000
_cell.length_b   1.000
_cell.length_c   1.000
_cell.angle_alpha   90.00
_cell.angle_beta   90.00
_cell.angle_gamma   90.00
#
_symmetry.space_group_name_H-M   'P 1'
#
loop_
_entity.id
_entity.type
_entity.pdbx_description
1 polymer ?
#
loop_
_entity_poly.entity_id
_entity_poly.type
_entity_poly.pdbx_seq_one_letter_code
_entity_poly.pdbx_strand_id
1 'polypeptide(L)'
;MSEDIFASEGAAAEAVTTAQNAPDSPVPTPILEITPERGQFLRFLNRVAKGQEAGIPIYMDLRDANGDPLPTKSELFLAIEPSGHETTMRVSQALKNISQYNQLSVNEQRNVDNVDSVKVELQNPEGLPNGGQPTDKIDVRDIDTLYLLLDSPAQVDWSESEVYIDSNAVEQHGRR
;
A
#
# COMPACT_ATOMS: atom_id res chain seq x y z
N MET A 1 -6.32 -7.59 17.25
CA MET A 1 -5.58 -6.36 17.64
C MET A 1 -5.29 -5.61 16.35
N SER A 2 -5.12 -4.29 16.36
CA SER A 2 -4.72 -3.56 15.15
C SER A 2 -3.20 -3.68 14.99
N GLU A 3 -2.73 -3.86 13.75
CA GLU A 3 -1.30 -3.88 13.42
C GLU A 3 -0.90 -2.54 12.82
N ASP A 4 0.24 -1.99 13.24
CA ASP A 4 0.78 -0.79 12.63
C ASP A 4 1.67 -1.19 11.43
N ILE A 5 1.25 -0.82 10.23
CA ILE A 5 2.00 -1.09 9.00
C ILE A 5 2.60 0.22 8.50
N PHE A 6 3.92 0.34 8.59
CA PHE A 6 4.63 1.55 8.15
C PHE A 6 6.05 1.27 7.65
N ALA A 7 6.55 2.20 6.85
CA ALA A 7 7.96 2.39 6.54
C ALA A 7 8.23 3.90 6.50
N SER A 8 9.24 4.39 7.19
CA SER A 8 9.51 5.83 7.33
C SER A 8 10.99 6.04 7.62
N GLU A 9 11.65 6.86 6.80
CA GLU A 9 13.02 7.35 7.02
C GLU A 9 14.02 6.22 7.38
N GLY A 10 13.93 5.10 6.66
CA GLY A 10 14.80 3.92 6.82
C GLY A 10 14.39 2.95 7.94
N ALA A 11 13.33 3.23 8.68
CA ALA A 11 12.70 2.29 9.61
C ALA A 11 11.44 1.66 9.00
N ALA A 12 11.06 0.47 9.45
CA ALA A 12 9.84 -0.22 9.04
C ALA A 12 9.23 -1.03 10.19
N ALA A 13 7.94 -1.31 10.11
CA ALA A 13 7.26 -2.24 11.01
C ALA A 13 7.80 -3.67 10.83
N GLU A 14 7.62 -4.53 11.85
CA GLU A 14 8.18 -5.90 11.85
C GLU A 14 7.70 -6.75 10.67
N ALA A 15 6.42 -6.60 10.30
CA ALA A 15 5.83 -7.29 9.15
C ALA A 15 6.18 -6.66 7.79
N VAL A 16 6.99 -5.59 7.74
CA VAL A 16 7.23 -4.78 6.54
C VAL A 16 8.70 -4.83 6.12
N THR A 17 8.94 -5.15 4.85
CA THR A 17 10.23 -4.99 4.20
C THR A 17 10.14 -3.90 3.13
N THR A 18 11.08 -2.98 3.11
CA THR A 18 11.17 -1.93 2.08
C THR A 18 11.99 -2.40 0.88
N ALA A 19 11.55 -2.02 -0.31
CA ALA A 19 12.24 -2.27 -1.57
C ALA A 19 12.31 -0.97 -2.38
N GLN A 20 13.28 -0.86 -3.28
CA GLN A 20 13.36 0.27 -4.20
C GLN A 20 12.75 -0.11 -5.54
N ASN A 21 11.81 0.70 -6.04
CA ASN A 21 11.26 0.48 -7.37
C ASN A 21 12.35 0.63 -8.44
N ALA A 22 12.17 -0.06 -9.56
CA ALA A 22 12.98 0.14 -10.76
C ALA A 22 12.35 1.25 -11.62
N PRO A 23 13.06 2.37 -11.88
CA PRO A 23 12.58 3.44 -12.74
C PRO A 23 12.28 2.97 -14.16
N ASP A 24 11.17 3.45 -14.74
CA ASP A 24 10.75 3.16 -16.13
C ASP A 24 10.71 1.64 -16.47
N SER A 25 10.46 0.81 -15.46
CA SER A 25 10.31 -0.63 -15.64
C SER A 25 9.07 -0.94 -16.49
N PRO A 26 9.11 -1.95 -17.37
CA PRO A 26 7.94 -2.36 -18.15
C PRO A 26 6.81 -2.95 -17.27
N VAL A 27 7.12 -3.27 -16.02
CA VAL A 27 6.16 -3.75 -15.02
C VAL A 27 6.35 -2.99 -13.71
N PRO A 28 5.27 -2.66 -12.98
CA PRO A 28 5.35 -2.06 -11.65
C PRO A 28 6.16 -2.95 -10.70
N THR A 29 7.02 -2.33 -9.89
CA THR A 29 7.93 -3.03 -8.97
C THR A 29 7.61 -2.70 -7.50
N PRO A 30 7.86 -3.62 -6.55
CA PRO A 30 7.52 -3.40 -5.16
C PRO A 30 8.32 -2.26 -4.53
N ILE A 31 7.64 -1.49 -3.69
CA ILE A 31 8.24 -0.55 -2.76
C ILE A 31 8.07 -1.00 -1.31
N LEU A 32 6.97 -1.71 -1.01
CA LEU A 32 6.77 -2.39 0.26
C LEU A 32 6.35 -3.83 0.04
N GLU A 33 6.87 -4.70 0.89
CA GLU A 33 6.46 -6.09 1.04
C GLU A 33 5.95 -6.29 2.47
N ILE A 34 4.72 -6.77 2.61
CA ILE A 34 4.05 -6.96 3.89
C ILE A 34 3.79 -8.46 4.06
N THR A 35 4.50 -9.07 4.99
CA THR A 35 4.41 -10.50 5.28
C THR A 35 4.05 -10.67 6.76
N PRO A 36 2.86 -11.22 7.07
CA PRO A 36 2.48 -11.49 8.45
C PRO A 36 3.49 -12.43 9.13
N GLU A 37 3.69 -12.26 10.44
CA GLU A 37 4.51 -13.18 11.20
C GLU A 37 3.94 -14.60 11.17
N ARG A 38 4.83 -15.59 11.37
CA ARG A 38 4.46 -17.01 11.36
C ARG A 38 3.33 -17.31 12.35
N GLY A 39 2.28 -17.95 11.85
CA GLY A 39 1.09 -18.29 12.64
C GLY A 39 0.07 -17.16 12.78
N GLN A 40 0.27 -16.03 12.10
CA GLN A 40 -0.67 -14.92 12.07
C GLN A 40 -1.32 -14.76 10.69
N PHE A 41 -2.36 -13.95 10.62
CA PHE A 41 -2.84 -13.39 9.37
C PHE A 41 -3.26 -11.94 9.59
N LEU A 42 -3.05 -11.11 8.57
CA LEU A 42 -3.46 -9.72 8.53
C LEU A 42 -4.71 -9.60 7.66
N ARG A 43 -5.73 -8.93 8.17
CA ARG A 43 -6.93 -8.59 7.42
C ARG A 43 -6.95 -7.10 7.15
N PHE A 44 -6.90 -6.75 5.89
CA PHE A 44 -7.03 -5.38 5.40
C PHE A 44 -8.50 -5.10 5.11
N LEU A 45 -9.09 -4.11 5.77
CA LEU A 45 -10.49 -3.75 5.67
C LEU A 45 -10.67 -2.63 4.64
N ASN A 46 -11.61 -2.78 3.71
CA ASN A 46 -11.91 -1.76 2.70
C ASN A 46 -12.73 -0.58 3.25
N ARG A 47 -12.57 -0.28 4.54
CA ARG A 47 -13.27 0.78 5.25
C ARG A 47 -12.57 1.10 6.56
N VAL A 48 -12.64 2.37 6.93
CA VAL A 48 -12.31 2.86 8.28
C VAL A 48 -13.39 3.82 8.73
N ALA A 49 -13.54 4.00 10.05
CA ALA A 49 -14.48 4.97 10.63
C ALA A 49 -13.98 6.42 10.51
N LYS A 50 -13.49 6.81 9.33
CA LYS A 50 -12.85 8.09 9.04
C LYS A 50 -13.06 8.46 7.57
N GLY A 51 -13.61 9.64 7.30
CA GLY A 51 -14.10 10.01 5.96
C GLY A 51 -15.40 9.28 5.60
N GLN A 52 -15.84 9.40 4.34
CA GLN A 52 -17.09 8.81 3.84
C GLN A 52 -16.88 7.72 2.79
N GLU A 53 -15.78 7.75 2.05
CA GLU A 53 -15.55 6.81 0.95
C GLU A 53 -15.05 5.45 1.44
N ALA A 54 -15.30 4.41 0.65
CA ALA A 54 -14.72 3.09 0.87
C ALA A 54 -13.24 3.09 0.46
N GLY A 55 -12.44 2.25 1.08
CA GLY A 55 -11.00 2.20 0.85
C GLY A 55 -10.19 2.13 2.13
N ILE A 56 -8.97 1.63 1.96
CA ILE A 56 -7.92 1.69 2.97
C ILE A 56 -7.23 3.04 2.83
N PRO A 57 -7.17 3.87 3.88
CA PRO A 57 -6.31 5.04 3.86
C PRO A 57 -4.85 4.61 3.88
N ILE A 58 -4.13 4.97 2.83
CA ILE A 58 -2.68 4.81 2.74
C ILE A 58 -2.11 6.21 2.68
N TYR A 59 -1.36 6.60 3.72
CA TYR A 59 -0.69 7.88 3.81
C TYR A 59 0.74 7.74 3.31
N MET A 60 1.23 8.67 2.51
CA MET A 60 2.60 8.59 1.99
C MET A 60 3.17 9.95 1.61
N ASP A 61 4.48 10.09 1.79
CA ASP A 61 5.32 11.09 1.15
C ASP A 61 6.50 10.35 0.52
N LEU A 62 6.50 10.26 -0.81
CA LEU A 62 7.49 9.49 -1.56
C LEU A 62 8.47 10.45 -2.23
N ARG A 63 9.75 10.32 -1.88
CA ARG A 63 10.84 11.17 -2.38
C ARG A 63 11.87 10.36 -3.14
N ASP A 64 12.58 11.02 -4.05
CA ASP A 64 13.76 10.48 -4.70
C ASP A 64 15.03 10.79 -3.90
N ALA A 65 16.19 10.34 -4.41
CA ALA A 65 17.48 10.55 -3.77
C ALA A 65 17.94 12.03 -3.69
N ASN A 66 17.25 12.94 -4.39
CA ASN A 66 17.50 14.39 -4.30
C ASN A 66 16.59 15.06 -3.24
N GLY A 67 15.69 14.30 -2.61
CA GLY A 67 14.65 14.81 -1.71
C GLY A 67 13.45 15.41 -2.45
N ASP A 68 13.37 15.24 -3.78
CA ASP A 68 12.26 15.75 -4.58
C ASP A 68 11.09 14.76 -4.56
N PRO A 69 9.82 15.23 -4.53
CA PRO A 69 8.67 14.34 -4.61
C PRO A 69 8.68 13.52 -5.90
N LEU A 70 8.25 12.25 -5.81
CA LEU A 70 8.10 11.41 -7.00
C LEU A 70 7.13 12.05 -8.02
N PRO A 71 7.31 11.81 -9.33
CA PRO A 71 6.46 12.43 -10.34
C PRO A 71 4.97 12.11 -10.16
N THR A 72 4.12 13.13 -10.33
CA THR A 72 2.66 12.98 -10.10
C THR A 72 1.99 11.94 -10.99
N LYS A 73 2.60 11.59 -12.12
CA LYS A 73 2.13 10.55 -13.05
C LYS A 73 2.43 9.12 -12.61
N SER A 74 3.07 8.91 -11.47
CA SER A 74 3.37 7.58 -10.96
C SER A 74 2.10 6.82 -10.60
N GLU A 75 2.13 5.51 -10.81
CA GLU A 75 1.01 4.59 -10.55
C GLU A 75 1.29 3.70 -9.34
N LEU A 76 0.31 3.59 -8.44
CA LEU A 76 0.38 2.78 -7.22
C LEU A 76 -0.80 1.83 -7.10
N PHE A 77 -0.54 0.60 -6.66
CA PHE A 77 -1.59 -0.36 -6.32
C PHE A 77 -1.09 -1.46 -5.38
N LEU A 78 -2.02 -2.11 -4.71
CA LEU A 78 -1.78 -3.29 -3.88
C LEU A 78 -1.91 -4.56 -4.71
N ALA A 79 -0.99 -5.50 -4.51
CA ALA A 79 -1.05 -6.83 -5.11
C ALA A 79 -0.68 -7.90 -4.09
N ILE A 80 -1.29 -9.07 -4.18
CA ILE A 80 -0.97 -10.22 -3.32
C ILE A 80 -0.26 -11.30 -4.13
N GLU A 81 0.77 -11.90 -3.57
CA GLU A 81 1.38 -13.14 -4.04
C GLU A 81 1.02 -14.26 -3.07
N PRO A 82 0.07 -15.13 -3.42
CA PRO A 82 -0.21 -16.29 -2.60
C PRO A 82 0.93 -17.30 -2.68
N SER A 83 1.17 -18.01 -1.57
CA SER A 83 2.19 -19.05 -1.53
C SER A 83 2.03 -20.06 -2.67
N GLY A 84 3.10 -20.28 -3.44
CA GLY A 84 3.13 -21.25 -4.53
C GLY A 84 2.55 -20.76 -5.85
N HIS A 85 2.21 -19.47 -5.98
CA HIS A 85 1.92 -18.83 -7.26
C HIS A 85 3.15 -18.09 -7.78
N GLU A 86 3.37 -18.11 -9.10
CA GLU A 86 4.50 -17.40 -9.74
C GLU A 86 4.16 -15.94 -10.09
N THR A 87 2.92 -15.52 -9.86
CA THR A 87 2.40 -14.22 -10.28
C THR A 87 1.65 -13.52 -9.15
N THR A 88 1.93 -12.24 -8.97
CA THR A 88 1.13 -11.35 -8.14
C THR A 88 -0.25 -11.11 -8.76
N MET A 89 -1.26 -10.96 -7.92
CA MET A 89 -2.62 -10.59 -8.31
C MET A 89 -2.96 -9.25 -7.71
N ARG A 90 -3.37 -8.27 -8.52
CA ARG A 90 -3.80 -6.97 -8.01
C ARG A 90 -5.06 -7.12 -7.15
N VAL A 91 -5.06 -6.47 -5.98
CA VAL A 91 -6.14 -6.50 -4.99
C VAL A 91 -6.67 -5.11 -4.61
N SER A 92 -6.33 -4.09 -5.39
CA SER A 92 -6.88 -2.75 -5.24
C SER A 92 -7.11 -2.06 -6.58
N GLN A 93 -7.83 -0.94 -6.54
CA GLN A 93 -7.76 0.03 -7.62
C GLN A 93 -6.32 0.50 -7.84
N ALA A 94 -6.00 0.85 -9.08
CA ALA A 94 -4.73 1.47 -9.41
C ALA A 94 -4.84 2.99 -9.39
N LEU A 95 -4.06 3.62 -8.52
CA LEU A 95 -3.94 5.07 -8.44
C LEU A 95 -2.96 5.54 -9.51
N LYS A 96 -3.46 5.97 -10.67
CA LYS A 96 -2.63 6.41 -11.81
C LYS A 96 -2.03 7.81 -11.66
N ASN A 97 -2.22 8.42 -10.49
CA ASN A 97 -1.74 9.75 -10.21
C ASN A 97 -1.58 9.93 -8.70
N ILE A 98 -0.42 10.43 -8.27
CA ILE A 98 -0.07 10.66 -6.86
C ILE A 98 -0.05 12.14 -6.48
N SER A 99 -0.66 13.03 -7.27
CA SER A 99 -0.64 14.48 -7.02
C SER A 99 -1.21 14.87 -5.66
N GLN A 100 -2.17 14.11 -5.14
CA GLN A 100 -2.74 14.35 -3.81
C GLN A 100 -1.68 14.15 -2.72
N TYR A 101 -0.85 13.12 -2.85
CA TYR A 101 0.24 12.84 -1.92
C TYR A 101 1.34 13.92 -1.96
N ASN A 102 1.63 14.45 -3.15
CA ASN A 102 2.62 15.52 -3.29
C ASN A 102 2.10 16.90 -2.81
N GLN A 103 0.79 17.10 -2.76
CA GLN A 103 0.16 18.37 -2.37
C GLN A 103 -0.10 18.47 -0.87
N LEU A 104 -0.28 17.33 -0.20
CA LEU A 104 -0.66 17.25 1.20
C LEU A 104 0.46 16.56 1.99
N SER A 105 0.88 17.14 3.10
CA SER A 105 1.71 16.45 4.08
C SER A 105 0.99 15.23 4.66
N VAL A 106 1.72 14.23 5.18
CA VAL A 106 1.11 13.04 5.82
C VAL A 106 0.11 13.41 6.92
N ASN A 107 0.37 14.50 7.66
CA ASN A 107 -0.57 15.00 8.68
C ASN A 107 -1.87 15.53 8.06
N GLU A 108 -1.79 16.25 6.93
CA GLU A 108 -2.97 16.74 6.22
C GLU A 108 -3.75 15.61 5.56
N GLN A 109 -3.07 14.59 5.03
CA GLN A 109 -3.70 13.37 4.50
C GLN A 109 -4.47 12.62 5.59
N ARG A 110 -3.97 12.63 6.83
CA ARG A 110 -4.65 12.07 8.00
C ARG A 110 -5.84 12.91 8.48
N ASN A 111 -6.11 14.11 7.95
CA ASN A 111 -7.29 14.86 8.36
C ASN A 111 -8.56 14.20 7.79
N VAL A 112 -9.66 14.22 8.55
CA VAL A 112 -10.97 13.67 8.13
C VAL A 112 -11.50 14.30 6.84
N ASP A 113 -11.12 15.55 6.57
CA ASP A 113 -11.53 16.29 5.37
C ASP A 113 -10.80 15.81 4.09
N ASN A 114 -9.60 15.24 4.24
CA ASN A 114 -8.73 14.84 3.14
C ASN A 114 -8.53 13.32 3.05
N VAL A 115 -8.85 12.55 4.08
CA VAL A 115 -8.58 11.11 4.15
C VAL A 115 -9.19 10.33 2.98
N ASP A 116 -10.32 10.81 2.45
CA ASP A 116 -11.00 10.16 1.33
C ASP A 116 -10.16 10.26 0.04
N SER A 117 -9.35 11.31 -0.15
CA SER A 117 -8.50 11.46 -1.34
C SER A 117 -7.28 10.53 -1.37
N VAL A 118 -6.95 9.93 -0.23
CA VAL A 118 -5.83 8.99 -0.05
C VAL A 118 -6.29 7.56 0.24
N LYS A 119 -7.59 7.29 0.04
CA LYS A 119 -8.15 5.94 0.15
C LYS A 119 -7.92 5.14 -1.12
N VAL A 120 -7.48 3.91 -0.91
CA VAL A 120 -7.29 2.90 -1.95
C VAL A 120 -8.36 1.84 -1.80
N GLU A 121 -9.32 1.81 -2.73
CA GLU A 121 -10.37 0.79 -2.77
C GLU A 121 -9.77 -0.60 -2.99
N LEU A 122 -10.09 -1.54 -2.09
CA LEU A 122 -9.79 -2.95 -2.28
C LEU A 122 -10.75 -3.61 -3.26
N GLN A 123 -10.20 -4.48 -4.08
CA GLN A 123 -10.91 -5.21 -5.11
C GLN A 123 -10.58 -6.69 -4.99
N ASN A 124 -11.51 -7.55 -5.42
CA ASN A 124 -11.24 -8.97 -5.50
C ASN A 124 -10.04 -9.22 -6.44
N PRO A 125 -9.18 -10.19 -6.12
CA PRO A 125 -8.13 -10.61 -7.04
C PRO A 125 -8.79 -11.12 -8.33
N GLU A 126 -8.69 -10.34 -9.39
CA GLU A 126 -9.12 -10.74 -10.72
C GLU A 126 -7.89 -10.75 -11.63
N GLY A 127 -7.74 -11.81 -12.44
CA GLY A 127 -6.69 -11.91 -13.45
C GLY A 127 -6.84 -10.92 -14.61
N LEU A 128 -7.48 -9.77 -14.37
CA LEU A 128 -7.80 -8.74 -15.34
C LEU A 128 -6.89 -7.52 -15.19
N PRO A 129 -6.51 -6.86 -16.30
CA PRO A 129 -5.61 -5.71 -16.30
C PRO A 129 -6.21 -4.43 -15.71
N ASN A 130 -7.52 -4.34 -15.46
CA ASN A 130 -8.19 -3.09 -15.02
C ASN A 130 -8.89 -3.12 -13.65
N GLY A 131 -8.66 -4.14 -12.84
CA GLY A 131 -9.20 -4.27 -11.49
C GLY A 131 -10.26 -5.35 -11.41
N GLY A 132 -10.69 -5.64 -10.18
CA GLY A 132 -11.80 -6.55 -9.90
C GLY A 132 -12.98 -5.82 -9.28
N GLN A 133 -14.06 -6.55 -8.98
CA GLN A 133 -15.17 -5.97 -8.20
C GLN A 133 -14.69 -5.52 -6.81
N PRO A 134 -15.21 -4.41 -6.26
CA PRO A 134 -14.91 -4.00 -4.89
C PRO A 134 -15.16 -5.14 -3.89
N THR A 135 -14.31 -5.23 -2.88
CA THR A 135 -14.44 -6.24 -1.81
C THR A 135 -14.42 -5.58 -0.45
N ASP A 136 -15.03 -6.21 0.55
CA ASP A 136 -15.07 -5.66 1.91
C ASP A 136 -13.70 -5.75 2.61
N LYS A 137 -12.85 -6.68 2.19
CA LYS A 137 -11.57 -6.99 2.83
C LYS A 137 -10.66 -7.87 1.98
N ILE A 138 -9.37 -7.86 2.31
CA ILE A 138 -8.36 -8.80 1.84
C ILE A 138 -7.69 -9.46 3.05
N ASP A 139 -7.63 -10.80 3.05
CA ASP A 139 -6.95 -11.58 4.08
C ASP A 139 -5.58 -12.03 3.53
N VAL A 140 -4.51 -11.66 4.22
CA VAL A 140 -3.12 -12.01 3.91
C VAL A 140 -2.62 -12.95 5.00
N ARG A 141 -2.27 -14.19 4.63
CA ARG A 141 -1.80 -15.21 5.59
C ARG A 141 -0.28 -15.13 5.75
N ASP A 142 0.25 -15.76 6.79
CA ASP A 142 1.69 -15.93 7.05
C ASP A 142 2.51 -16.61 5.93
N ILE A 143 1.85 -17.14 4.91
CA ILE A 143 2.46 -17.76 3.73
C ILE A 143 2.30 -16.94 2.45
N ASP A 144 1.52 -15.85 2.51
CA ASP A 144 1.26 -14.94 1.40
C ASP A 144 2.00 -13.61 1.66
N THR A 145 2.34 -12.90 0.59
CA THR A 145 2.95 -11.57 0.67
C THR A 145 2.04 -10.54 0.02
N LEU A 146 1.78 -9.43 0.71
CA LEU A 146 1.11 -8.27 0.12
C LEU A 146 2.15 -7.23 -0.28
N TYR A 147 2.07 -6.76 -1.52
CA TYR A 147 2.96 -5.75 -2.07
C TYR A 147 2.24 -4.43 -2.28
N LEU A 148 2.93 -3.34 -1.98
CA LEU A 148 2.63 -2.04 -2.59
C LEU A 148 3.56 -1.88 -3.80
N LEU A 149 2.99 -1.94 -5.00
CA LEU A 149 3.71 -1.82 -6.26
C LEU A 149 3.66 -0.38 -6.76
N LEU A 150 4.79 0.10 -7.27
CA LEU A 150 4.98 1.43 -7.85
C LEU A 150 5.51 1.31 -9.29
N ASP A 151 4.85 2.00 -10.20
CA ASP A 151 5.38 2.36 -11.51
C ASP A 151 5.67 3.87 -11.52
N SER A 152 6.94 4.22 -11.69
CA SER A 152 7.43 5.60 -11.58
C SER A 152 8.66 5.76 -12.45
N PRO A 153 8.85 6.93 -13.10
CA PRO A 153 10.09 7.25 -13.81
C PRO A 153 11.25 7.61 -12.87
N ALA A 154 10.99 7.71 -11.56
CA ALA A 154 11.99 7.99 -10.53
C ALA A 154 11.97 6.90 -9.45
N GLN A 155 13.13 6.65 -8.85
CA GLN A 155 13.31 5.66 -7.79
C GLN A 155 13.00 6.28 -6.43
N VAL A 156 12.32 5.53 -5.57
CA VAL A 156 12.07 5.89 -4.18
C VAL A 156 13.34 5.81 -3.33
N ASP A 157 13.56 6.82 -2.51
CA ASP A 157 14.57 6.84 -1.46
C ASP A 157 13.90 6.70 -0.09
N TRP A 158 14.06 5.54 0.54
CA TRP A 158 13.47 5.26 1.84
C TRP A 158 14.09 6.02 3.00
N SER A 159 15.26 6.65 2.83
CA SER A 159 15.80 7.55 3.86
C SER A 159 15.05 8.88 3.95
N GLU A 160 14.34 9.25 2.89
CA GLU A 160 13.58 10.49 2.76
C GLU A 160 12.06 10.24 2.56
N SER A 161 11.65 8.98 2.46
CA SER A 161 10.26 8.60 2.17
C SER A 161 9.56 7.98 3.36
N GLU A 162 8.25 8.14 3.39
CA GLU A 162 7.38 7.54 4.40
C GLU A 162 6.08 7.02 3.78
N VAL A 163 5.61 5.89 4.30
CA VAL A 163 4.34 5.24 3.98
C VAL A 163 3.75 4.66 5.26
N TYR A 164 2.46 4.89 5.46
CA TYR A 164 1.67 4.37 6.57
C TYR A 164 0.34 3.84 6.05
N ILE A 165 -0.02 2.63 6.44
CA ILE A 165 -1.39 2.14 6.30
C ILE A 165 -2.11 2.39 7.62
N ASP A 166 -3.31 2.96 7.56
CA ASP A 166 -4.09 3.25 8.77
C ASP A 166 -4.34 1.95 9.57
N SER A 167 -3.89 1.90 10.82
CA SER A 167 -4.01 0.68 11.63
C SER A 167 -5.45 0.32 11.98
N ASN A 168 -6.40 1.25 11.86
CA ASN A 168 -7.83 0.92 11.96
C ASN A 168 -8.33 0.12 10.74
N ALA A 169 -7.57 0.13 9.64
CA ALA A 169 -7.85 -0.67 8.45
C ALA A 169 -7.17 -2.05 8.50
N VAL A 170 -6.37 -2.35 9.52
CA VAL A 170 -5.58 -3.60 9.60
C VAL A 170 -5.91 -4.35 10.88
N GLU A 171 -6.51 -5.53 10.74
CA GLU A 171 -6.74 -6.44 11.86
C GLU A 171 -5.72 -7.59 11.86
N GLN A 172 -5.00 -7.73 12.97
CA GLN A 172 -4.14 -8.87 13.25
C GLN A 172 -4.91 -9.96 13.98
N HIS A 173 -4.77 -11.19 13.48
CA HIS A 173 -5.38 -12.38 14.04
C HIS A 173 -4.33 -13.50 14.16
N GLY A 174 -4.32 -14.21 15.28
CA GLY A 174 -3.51 -15.42 15.45
C GLY A 174 -4.26 -16.68 15.03
N ARG A 175 -3.54 -17.69 14.52
CA ARG A 175 -4.06 -19.06 14.49
C ARG A 175 -4.25 -19.53 15.94
N ARG A 176 -5.51 -19.77 16.32
CA ARG A 176 -5.84 -20.52 17.54
C ARG A 176 -5.29 -21.95 17.47
#